data_AF-A0A3S4IBR7-F1
#
_entry.id   AF-A0A3S4IBR7-F1
#
_cell.length_a   1.000
_cell.length_b   1.000
_cell.length_c   1.000
_cell.angle_alpha   90.00
_cell.angle_beta   90.00
_cell.angle_gamma   90.00
#
_symmetry.space_group_name_H-M   'P 1'
#
loop_
_entity.id
_entity.type
_entity.pdbx_description
1 polymer ?
#
loop_
_entity_poly.entity_id
_entity_poly.type
_entity_poly.pdbx_seq_one_letter_code
_entity_poly.pdbx_strand_id
1 'polypeptide(L)'
;MTNSWEQGRSNGSNPGKIKYVNSIGFRYAPENAFVDIGFGEGKDYRRTAQIAGSYTWKLSGGDTLTGVGYYFQGKDEAPLA
;
A
#
# COMPACT_ATOMS: atom_id res chain seq x y z
N MET A 1 -21.77 0.98 9.61
CA MET A 1 -20.45 1.57 9.26
C MET A 1 -20.00 0.96 7.96
N THR A 2 -20.22 1.64 6.85
CA THR A 2 -19.82 1.21 5.51
C THR A 2 -18.56 2.00 5.15
N ASN A 3 -17.41 1.32 5.08
CA ASN A 3 -16.17 1.96 4.65
C ASN A 3 -16.27 2.28 3.17
N SER A 4 -16.60 3.54 2.86
CA SER A 4 -16.41 4.11 1.52
C SER A 4 -14.91 4.36 1.28
N TRP A 5 -14.18 3.29 0.97
CA TRP A 5 -12.90 3.35 0.26
C TRP A 5 -13.21 3.78 -1.20
N GLU A 6 -13.61 5.02 -1.41
CA GLU A 6 -13.89 5.57 -2.75
C GLU A 6 -13.43 7.04 -2.75
N GLN A 7 -12.26 7.34 -2.18
CA GLN A 7 -11.66 8.67 -2.32
C GLN A 7 -11.04 8.78 -3.72
N GLY A 8 -11.86 9.15 -4.71
CA GLY A 8 -11.37 9.49 -6.05
C GLY A 8 -12.31 9.17 -7.21
N ARG A 9 -13.47 8.53 -6.98
CA ARG A 9 -14.43 8.24 -8.05
C ARG A 9 -15.54 9.29 -8.09
N SER A 10 -15.76 9.88 -9.27
CA SER A 10 -16.96 10.67 -9.54
C SER A 10 -18.18 9.74 -9.49
N ASN A 11 -19.26 10.22 -8.85
CA ASN A 11 -20.57 9.60 -8.87
C ASN A 11 -20.96 9.31 -10.33
N GLY A 12 -20.88 8.04 -10.76
CA GLY A 12 -21.15 7.64 -12.14
C GLY A 12 -20.15 6.65 -12.74
N SER A 13 -19.02 6.36 -12.08
CA SER A 13 -18.19 5.22 -12.49
C SER A 13 -18.95 3.92 -12.24
N ASN A 14 -19.24 3.16 -13.30
CA ASN A 14 -19.77 1.80 -13.19
C ASN A 14 -18.87 1.03 -12.22
N PRO A 15 -19.36 0.55 -11.07
CA PRO A 15 -18.57 -0.29 -10.19
C PRO A 15 -18.47 -1.65 -10.87
N GLY A 16 -17.58 -1.76 -11.86
CA GLY A 16 -17.14 -3.04 -12.37
C GLY A 16 -16.74 -3.87 -11.17
N LYS A 17 -17.52 -4.90 -10.85
CA LYS A 17 -17.28 -5.74 -9.67
C LYS A 17 -15.91 -6.37 -9.86
N ILE A 18 -14.96 -5.96 -9.03
CA ILE A 18 -13.63 -6.57 -8.96
C ILE A 18 -13.86 -8.04 -8.62
N LYS A 19 -13.59 -8.94 -9.58
CA LYS A 19 -13.90 -10.37 -9.43
C LYS A 19 -13.00 -11.05 -8.40
N TYR A 20 -11.74 -10.64 -8.34
CA TYR A 20 -10.78 -11.08 -7.35
C TYR A 20 -9.71 -10.01 -7.14
N VAL A 21 -9.10 -10.07 -5.96
CA VAL A 21 -7.88 -9.33 -5.61
C VAL A 21 -6.84 -10.36 -5.19
N ASN A 22 -5.68 -10.33 -5.84
CA ASN A 22 -4.52 -11.11 -5.44
C ASN A 22 -3.48 -10.16 -4.87
N SER A 23 -2.81 -10.55 -3.80
CA SER A 23 -1.67 -9.82 -3.27
C SER A 23 -0.60 -10.77 -2.76
N ILE A 24 0.64 -10.31 -2.85
CA ILE A 24 1.80 -10.96 -2.27
C ILE A 24 2.72 -9.90 -1.68
N GLY A 25 3.33 -10.21 -0.55
CA GLY A 25 4.27 -9.30 0.09
C GLY A 25 5.33 -10.05 0.87
N PHE A 26 6.44 -9.37 1.09
CA PHE A 26 7.56 -9.85 1.85
C PHE A 26 7.96 -8.78 2.86
N ARG A 27 8.17 -9.21 4.09
CA ARG A 27 8.67 -8.35 5.15
C ARG A 27 9.92 -8.95 5.77
N TYR A 28 10.91 -8.10 5.94
CA TYR A 28 12.07 -8.36 6.78
C TYR A 28 12.07 -7.35 7.94
N ALA A 29 12.17 -7.84 9.17
CA ALA A 29 12.02 -7.01 10.37
C ALA A 29 13.10 -7.34 11.41
N PRO A 30 14.32 -6.80 11.26
CA PRO A 30 15.33 -6.86 12.31
C PRO A 30 14.97 -5.94 13.50
N GLU A 31 15.66 -6.08 14.62
CA GLU A 31 15.30 -5.48 15.92
C GLU A 31 14.89 -3.99 15.89
N ASN A 32 15.54 -3.15 15.08
CA ASN A 32 15.31 -1.70 15.04
C ASN A 32 14.80 -1.17 13.68
N ALA A 33 14.38 -2.06 12.78
CA ALA A 33 14.01 -1.66 11.42
C ALA A 33 12.93 -2.57 10.84
N PHE A 34 12.29 -2.11 9.78
CA PHE A 34 11.65 -3.03 8.86
C PHE A 34 11.83 -2.58 7.42
N VAL A 35 11.75 -3.55 6.52
CA VAL A 35 11.51 -3.33 5.10
C VAL A 35 10.34 -4.23 4.70
N ASP A 36 9.37 -3.62 4.04
CA ASP A 36 8.15 -4.26 3.56
C ASP A 36 8.00 -3.94 2.08
N ILE A 37 7.82 -4.97 1.26
CA ILE A 37 7.45 -4.83 -0.14
C ILE A 37 6.17 -5.59 -0.39
N GLY A 38 5.29 -5.02 -1.21
CA GLY A 38 4.02 -5.65 -1.56
C GLY A 38 3.62 -5.34 -2.99
N PHE A 39 2.96 -6.32 -3.60
CA PHE A 39 2.38 -6.22 -4.93
C PHE A 39 0.93 -6.69 -4.87
N GLY A 40 0.06 -6.01 -5.61
CA GLY A 40 -1.35 -6.33 -5.67
C GLY A 40 -1.90 -6.23 -7.09
N GLU A 41 -2.88 -7.06 -7.40
CA GLU A 41 -3.66 -6.97 -8.63
C GLU A 41 -5.13 -7.16 -8.29
N GLY A 42 -5.95 -6.16 -8.65
CA GLY A 42 -7.39 -6.32 -8.81
C GLY A 42 -7.68 -6.52 -10.30
N LYS A 43 -8.32 -7.65 -10.66
CA LYS A 43 -8.65 -7.98 -12.05
C LYS A 43 -9.39 -6.82 -12.72
N ASP A 44 -8.91 -6.40 -13.90
CA ASP A 44 -9.50 -5.35 -14.73
C ASP A 44 -9.73 -4.02 -13.99
N TYR A 45 -8.95 -3.77 -12.93
CA TYR A 45 -9.09 -2.58 -12.09
C TYR A 45 -7.76 -1.88 -11.90
N ARG A 46 -6.84 -2.49 -11.15
CA ARG A 46 -5.61 -1.80 -10.73
C ARG A 46 -4.53 -2.78 -10.35
N ARG A 47 -3.31 -2.48 -10.81
CA ARG A 47 -2.08 -3.08 -10.27
C ARG A 47 -1.43 -2.11 -9.30
N THR A 48 -0.95 -2.62 -8.17
CA THR A 48 -0.29 -1.84 -7.12
C THR A 48 1.07 -2.41 -6.79
N ALA A 49 1.99 -1.51 -6.44
CA ALA A 49 3.27 -1.84 -5.84
C ALA A 49 3.48 -0.91 -4.65
N GLN A 50 4.03 -1.45 -3.57
CA GLN A 50 4.38 -0.69 -2.39
C GLN A 50 5.76 -1.10 -1.89
N ILE A 51 6.48 -0.12 -1.35
CA ILE A 51 7.64 -0.33 -0.51
C ILE A 51 7.52 0.58 0.70
N ALA A 52 7.76 0.05 1.87
CA ALA A 52 7.83 0.80 3.11
C ALA A 52 9.02 0.33 3.93
N GLY A 53 9.58 1.24 4.70
CA GLY A 53 10.62 0.89 5.65
C GLY A 53 10.62 1.83 6.83
N SER A 54 11.15 1.34 7.93
CA SER A 54 11.47 2.18 9.07
C SER A 54 12.84 1.85 9.62
N TYR A 55 13.40 2.82 10.33
CA TYR A 55 14.55 2.62 11.17
C TYR A 55 14.41 3.46 12.44
N THR A 56 14.76 2.88 13.57
CA THR A 56 14.80 3.58 14.86
C THR A 56 16.25 3.82 15.26
N TRP A 57 16.64 5.09 15.32
CA TRP A 57 17.91 5.53 15.89
C TRP A 57 17.76 5.72 17.40
N LYS A 58 18.70 5.16 18.16
CA LYS A 58 18.91 5.50 19.56
C LYS A 58 19.78 6.76 19.60
N LEU A 59 19.29 7.82 20.21
CA LEU A 59 19.98 9.10 20.34
C LEU A 59 20.78 9.16 21.64
N SER A 60 21.73 10.09 21.68
CA SER A 60 22.42 10.42 22.94
C SER A 60 21.43 10.95 23.96
N GLY A 61 21.45 10.42 25.18
CA GLY A 61 20.52 10.80 26.25
C GLY A 61 19.38 9.79 26.49
N GLY A 62 19.30 8.71 25.71
CA GLY A 62 18.29 7.66 25.90
C GLY A 62 17.03 7.84 25.04
N ASP A 63 16.92 8.97 24.33
CA ASP A 63 15.84 9.23 23.39
C ASP A 63 15.94 8.35 22.14
N THR A 64 14.82 8.20 21.43
CA THR A 64 14.77 7.48 20.16
C THR A 64 14.11 8.31 19.07
N LEU A 65 14.66 8.27 17.87
CA LEU A 65 14.06 8.82 16.66
C LEU A 65 13.68 7.67 15.74
N THR A 66 12.42 7.62 15.28
CA THR A 66 11.98 6.64 14.28
C THR A 66 11.67 7.35 12.97
N GLY A 67 12.41 6.98 11.93
CA GLY A 67 12.11 7.39 10.56
C GLY A 67 11.26 6.34 9.89
N VAL A 68 10.21 6.77 9.17
CA VAL A 68 9.39 5.91 8.33
C VAL A 68 9.34 6.51 6.94
N GLY A 69 9.68 5.71 5.93
CA GLY A 69 9.57 6.06 4.53
C GLY A 69 8.64 5.08 3.83
N TYR A 70 7.84 5.58 2.91
CA TYR A 70 6.98 4.74 2.09
C TYR A 70 6.82 5.31 0.69
N TYR A 71 6.62 4.41 -0.26
CA TYR A 71 6.27 4.72 -1.63
C TYR A 71 5.19 3.74 -2.10
N PHE A 72 4.15 4.30 -2.72
CA PHE A 72 3.04 3.55 -3.27
C PHE A 72 2.86 3.95 -4.73
N GLN A 73 2.76 2.94 -5.59
CA GLN A 73 2.39 3.10 -6.98
C GLN A 73 1.09 2.35 -7.24
N GLY A 74 0.24 2.95 -8.07
CA GLY A 74 -0.88 2.25 -8.68
C GLY A 74 -0.99 2.64 -10.14
N LYS A 75 -1.30 1.66 -10.98
CA LYS A 75 -1.69 1.89 -12.37
C LYS A 75 -3.05 1.26 -12.58
N ASP A 76 -4.01 2.08 -12.97
CA ASP A 76 -5.30 1.58 -13.41
C ASP A 76 -5.10 0.89 -14.77
N GLU A 77 -5.57 -0.34 -14.88
CA GLU A 77 -5.74 -0.96 -16.19
C GLU A 77 -7.04 -0.41 -16.75
N ALA A 78 -7.05 -0.02 -18.04
CA ALA A 78 -8.12 0.76 -18.67
C ALA A 78 -9.55 0.37 -18.22
N PRO A 79 -10.48 1.34 -18.12
CA PRO A 79 -11.78 1.11 -17.48
C PRO A 79 -12.50 -0.09 -18.09
N LEU A 80 -13.06 -0.92 -17.21
CA LEU A 80 -14.06 -1.93 -17.57
C LEU A 80 -15.15 -1.28 -18.42
N ALA A 81 -15.13 -1.59 -19.73
CA ALA A 81 -16.17 -1.25 -20.69
C ALA A 81 -17.51 -1.88 -20.30
#